data_AF-A0A2H0Q742-F1
#
_entry.id   AF-A0A2H0Q742-F1
#
_cell.length_a   1.000
_cell.length_b   1.000
_cell.length_c   1.000
_cell.angle_alpha   90.00
_cell.angle_beta   90.00
_cell.angle_gamma   90.00
#
_symmetry.space_group_name_H-M   'P 1'
#
loop_
_entity.id
_entity.type
_entity.pdbx_description
1 polymer ?
#
loop_
_entity_poly.entity_id
_entity_poly.type
_entity_poly.pdbx_seq_one_letter_code
_entity_poly.pdbx_strand_id
1 'polypeptide(L)'
;MKKLLSLTLISLLSVSAFANEIALDAKEIDLGNISDSENNMAVIKEFSFKRTADTPKKVTLKYELNFLKDDCTEYEVKTEEIPEFKKTVCEVSNGGAFLCEEKIFSGLFNAKTECIAKGQIRETSKGELTLNFSKAVKLAPSATETVGVNLTQKSMKEDNASALGRVIESHSLYKVKNSRIGKEQIIFKAL
;
A
#
# COMPACT_ATOMS: atom_id res chain seq x y z
N MET A 1 -4.82 -40.74 58.63
CA MET A 1 -5.13 -39.51 57.86
C MET A 1 -3.83 -38.88 57.36
N LYS A 2 -3.48 -39.04 56.08
CA LYS A 2 -2.44 -38.24 55.42
C LYS A 2 -2.94 -37.94 54.00
N LYS A 3 -3.41 -36.71 53.79
CA LYS A 3 -3.84 -36.21 52.49
C LYS A 3 -2.59 -35.83 51.70
N LEU A 4 -2.26 -36.60 50.66
CA LEU A 4 -1.31 -36.16 49.64
C LEU A 4 -2.08 -35.26 48.67
N LEU A 5 -1.86 -33.95 48.74
CA LEU A 5 -2.20 -33.03 47.66
C LEU A 5 -1.16 -33.23 46.55
N SER A 6 -1.54 -33.92 45.47
CA SER A 6 -0.79 -33.89 44.22
C SER A 6 -1.26 -32.67 43.43
N LEU A 7 -0.42 -31.63 43.40
CA LEU A 7 -0.62 -30.44 42.60
C LEU A 7 -0.07 -30.73 41.20
N THR A 8 -0.91 -31.24 40.30
CA THR A 8 -0.55 -31.37 38.89
C THR A 8 -0.64 -29.99 38.22
N LEU A 9 0.55 -29.43 37.96
CA LEU A 9 0.77 -28.24 37.14
C LEU A 9 0.36 -28.55 35.69
N ILE A 10 -0.80 -28.07 35.27
CA ILE A 10 -1.24 -28.13 33.87
C ILE A 10 -0.45 -27.05 33.11
N SER A 11 0.68 -27.44 32.52
CA SER A 11 1.32 -26.63 31.49
C SER A 11 0.45 -26.67 30.24
N LEU A 12 -0.43 -25.66 30.10
CA LEU A 12 -1.01 -25.31 28.80
C LEU A 12 0.14 -24.90 27.87
N LEU A 13 0.65 -25.87 27.11
CA LEU A 13 1.32 -25.60 25.85
C LEU A 13 0.24 -25.08 24.90
N SER A 14 0.07 -23.76 24.88
CA SER A 14 -0.66 -23.08 23.82
C SER A 14 0.13 -23.27 22.53
N VAL A 15 -0.16 -24.35 21.81
CA VAL A 15 0.23 -24.49 20.41
C VAL A 15 -0.53 -23.39 19.68
N SER A 16 0.13 -22.26 19.45
CA SER A 16 -0.34 -21.26 18.50
C SER A 16 -0.42 -21.96 17.15
N ALA A 17 -1.65 -22.27 16.70
CA ALA A 17 -1.90 -22.70 15.35
C ALA A 17 -1.31 -21.64 14.41
N PHE A 18 -0.20 -21.96 13.75
CA PHE A 18 0.37 -21.07 12.74
C PHE A 18 -0.67 -20.92 11.65
N ALA A 19 -0.99 -19.66 11.34
CA ALA A 19 -1.81 -19.27 10.21
C ALA A 19 -1.32 -19.95 8.93
N ASN A 20 -2.25 -20.23 8.00
CA ASN A 20 -1.97 -20.84 6.69
C ASN A 20 -0.69 -20.28 6.07
N GLU A 21 0.37 -21.10 6.01
CA GLU A 21 1.62 -20.73 5.36
C GLU A 21 1.37 -20.50 3.87
N ILE A 22 1.87 -19.39 3.34
CA ILE A 22 1.75 -19.08 1.91
C ILE A 22 2.89 -19.79 1.17
N ALA A 23 2.56 -20.66 0.21
CA ALA A 23 3.56 -21.36 -0.57
C ALA A 23 4.36 -20.38 -1.47
N LEU A 24 5.68 -20.54 -1.51
CA LEU A 24 6.57 -19.82 -2.42
C LEU A 24 6.80 -20.62 -3.71
N ASP A 25 5.73 -20.92 -4.44
CA ASP A 25 5.74 -21.69 -5.69
C ASP A 25 5.70 -20.80 -6.95
N ALA A 26 5.33 -19.53 -6.80
CA ALA A 26 5.31 -18.55 -7.88
C ALA A 26 6.44 -17.52 -7.77
N LYS A 27 6.80 -16.89 -8.90
CA LYS A 27 7.74 -15.76 -8.92
C LYS A 27 7.13 -14.48 -8.33
N GLU A 28 5.82 -14.39 -8.31
CA GLU A 28 5.08 -13.25 -7.77
C GLU A 28 3.93 -13.77 -6.92
N ILE A 29 3.71 -13.14 -5.77
CA ILE A 29 2.62 -13.45 -4.84
C ILE A 29 1.94 -12.14 -4.49
N ASP A 30 0.63 -12.10 -4.62
CA ASP A 30 -0.19 -10.97 -4.20
C ASP A 30 -0.72 -11.20 -2.78
N LEU A 31 -0.36 -10.30 -1.86
CA LEU A 31 -0.82 -10.31 -0.47
C LEU A 31 -2.11 -9.49 -0.29
N GLY A 32 -2.57 -8.81 -1.34
CA GLY A 32 -3.70 -7.90 -1.31
C GLY A 32 -3.47 -6.68 -0.44
N ASN A 33 -4.55 -6.12 0.10
CA ASN A 33 -4.48 -4.99 1.01
C ASN A 33 -4.08 -5.44 2.42
N ILE A 34 -2.92 -4.98 2.86
CA ILE A 34 -2.33 -5.34 4.16
C ILE A 34 -2.75 -4.39 5.29
N SER A 35 -3.50 -3.33 5.00
CA SER A 35 -4.08 -2.48 6.03
C SER A 35 -5.24 -3.14 6.76
N ASP A 36 -5.55 -2.59 7.91
CA ASP A 36 -6.84 -2.78 8.54
C ASP A 36 -7.84 -1.85 7.82
N SER A 37 -8.83 -2.41 7.14
CA SER A 37 -9.84 -1.63 6.41
C SER A 37 -10.82 -0.93 7.34
N GLU A 38 -11.04 -1.50 8.52
CA GLU A 38 -12.00 -1.04 9.52
C GLU A 38 -11.40 0.07 10.39
N ASN A 39 -10.11 -0.03 10.71
CA ASN A 39 -9.42 0.90 11.58
C ASN A 39 -8.34 1.71 10.84
N ASN A 40 -8.25 3.03 11.11
CA ASN A 40 -7.17 3.90 10.62
C ASN A 40 -5.86 3.64 11.38
N MET A 41 -5.38 2.39 11.36
CA MET A 41 -4.19 1.96 12.10
C MET A 41 -3.06 1.64 11.15
N ALA A 42 -1.85 2.08 11.54
CA ALA A 42 -0.65 1.78 10.79
C ALA A 42 -0.43 0.26 10.72
N VAL A 43 0.00 -0.22 9.55
CA VAL A 43 0.20 -1.65 9.29
C VAL A 43 1.27 -2.23 10.22
N ILE A 44 0.94 -3.32 10.90
CA ILE A 44 1.89 -4.26 11.52
C ILE A 44 1.37 -5.67 11.20
N LYS A 45 1.85 -6.27 10.11
CA LYS A 45 1.44 -7.62 9.68
C LYS A 45 2.64 -8.54 9.53
N GLU A 46 2.48 -9.76 10.03
CA GLU A 46 3.43 -10.85 9.84
C GLU A 46 2.86 -11.88 8.87
N PHE A 47 3.68 -12.29 7.91
CA PHE A 47 3.39 -13.33 6.94
C PHE A 47 4.36 -14.48 7.13
N SER A 48 3.83 -15.71 7.08
CA SER A 48 4.62 -16.94 7.09
C SER A 48 4.60 -17.57 5.71
N PHE A 49 5.77 -17.89 5.17
CA PHE A 49 5.93 -18.42 3.84
C PHE A 49 6.67 -19.76 3.86
N LYS A 50 6.16 -20.72 3.09
CA LYS A 50 6.76 -22.05 2.94
C LYS A 50 7.62 -22.11 1.69
N ARG A 51 8.90 -22.41 1.87
CA ARG A 51 9.87 -22.62 0.80
C ARG A 51 10.14 -24.12 0.59
N THR A 52 10.25 -24.52 -0.67
CA THR A 52 10.54 -25.89 -1.11
C THR A 52 11.72 -25.91 -2.10
N ALA A 53 12.08 -27.09 -2.60
CA ALA A 53 13.08 -27.25 -3.65
C ALA A 53 12.70 -26.53 -4.97
N ASP A 54 11.41 -26.35 -5.23
CA ASP A 54 10.88 -25.74 -6.45
C ASP A 54 10.73 -24.21 -6.34
N THR A 55 10.92 -23.65 -5.16
CA THR A 55 10.80 -22.21 -4.94
C THR A 55 11.75 -21.41 -5.83
N PRO A 56 11.25 -20.41 -6.57
CA PRO A 56 12.10 -19.54 -7.37
C PRO A 56 13.19 -18.85 -6.56
N LYS A 57 14.36 -18.62 -7.19
CA LYS A 57 15.48 -17.89 -6.55
C LYS A 57 15.12 -16.48 -6.08
N LYS A 58 14.10 -15.88 -6.69
CA LYS A 58 13.54 -14.58 -6.32
C LYS A 58 12.03 -14.66 -6.41
N VAL A 59 11.35 -14.25 -5.35
CA VAL A 59 9.90 -14.16 -5.27
C VAL A 59 9.53 -12.73 -4.90
N THR A 60 8.69 -12.08 -5.70
CA THR A 60 8.22 -10.72 -5.45
C THR A 60 6.84 -10.77 -4.78
N LEU A 61 6.76 -10.23 -3.58
CA LEU A 61 5.53 -10.01 -2.83
C LEU A 61 4.98 -8.64 -3.23
N LYS A 62 3.75 -8.61 -3.73
CA LYS A 62 2.99 -7.40 -4.03
C LYS A 62 1.97 -7.18 -2.93
N TYR A 63 1.79 -5.93 -2.53
CA TYR A 63 0.83 -5.57 -1.49
C TYR A 63 0.30 -4.17 -1.72
N GLU A 64 -0.87 -3.91 -1.14
CA GLU A 64 -1.47 -2.57 -1.09
C GLU A 64 -1.57 -2.12 0.38
N LEU A 65 -1.32 -0.84 0.64
CA LEU A 65 -1.48 -0.27 1.97
C LEU A 65 -2.24 1.05 1.90
N ASN A 66 -3.08 1.29 2.89
CA ASN A 66 -3.80 2.53 3.07
C ASN A 66 -2.94 3.53 3.84
N PHE A 67 -2.95 4.78 3.40
CA PHE A 67 -2.31 5.90 4.07
C PHE A 67 -3.22 7.13 4.07
N LEU A 68 -3.00 8.02 5.02
CA LEU A 68 -3.72 9.27 5.21
C LEU A 68 -2.87 10.40 4.65
N LYS A 69 -3.48 11.15 3.74
CA LYS A 69 -2.88 12.32 3.10
C LYS A 69 -3.73 13.55 3.39
N ASP A 70 -3.05 14.66 3.65
CA ASP A 70 -3.74 15.93 3.84
C ASP A 70 -4.26 16.41 2.48
N ASP A 71 -5.58 16.55 2.36
CA ASP A 71 -6.25 17.01 1.13
C ASP A 71 -7.54 17.76 1.48
N CYS A 72 -8.21 18.31 0.46
CA CYS A 72 -9.49 18.95 0.62
C CYS A 72 -10.61 17.92 0.88
N THR A 73 -11.34 18.12 1.97
CA THR A 73 -12.46 17.25 2.35
C THR A 73 -13.81 17.86 1.98
N GLU A 74 -13.89 19.18 1.82
CA GLU A 74 -15.12 19.86 1.45
C GLU A 74 -14.87 20.92 0.38
N TYR A 75 -15.70 20.86 -0.66
CA TYR A 75 -15.65 21.77 -1.79
C TYR A 75 -16.94 22.59 -1.85
N GLU A 76 -16.80 23.86 -2.17
CA GLU A 76 -17.92 24.76 -2.44
C GLU A 76 -17.83 25.27 -3.87
N VAL A 77 -18.98 25.35 -4.56
CA VAL A 77 -19.06 26.01 -5.86
C VAL A 77 -19.40 27.47 -5.62
N LYS A 78 -18.44 28.36 -5.88
CA LYS A 78 -18.71 29.79 -5.91
C LYS A 78 -19.11 30.19 -7.31
N THR A 79 -20.21 30.94 -7.39
CA THR A 79 -20.68 31.53 -8.64
C THR A 79 -20.35 33.01 -8.62
N GLU A 80 -19.74 33.48 -9.70
CA GLU A 80 -19.47 34.89 -9.95
C GLU A 80 -20.27 35.32 -11.17
N GLU A 81 -21.06 36.39 -11.01
CA GLU A 81 -21.81 36.96 -12.09
C GLU A 81 -20.89 37.86 -12.93
N ILE A 82 -20.77 37.52 -14.20
CA ILE A 82 -20.15 38.41 -15.20
C ILE A 82 -21.29 39.28 -15.73
N PRO A 83 -21.31 40.59 -15.39
CA PRO A 83 -22.40 41.47 -15.78
C PRO A 83 -22.47 41.60 -17.31
N GLU A 84 -23.66 41.93 -17.80
CA GLU A 84 -23.84 42.28 -19.20
C GLU A 84 -22.91 43.42 -19.62
N PHE A 85 -22.39 43.34 -20.85
CA PHE A 85 -21.58 44.42 -21.39
C PHE A 85 -21.93 44.70 -22.85
N LYS A 86 -21.77 45.97 -23.23
CA LYS A 86 -22.07 46.49 -24.55
C LYS A 86 -20.78 46.70 -25.33
N LYS A 87 -20.79 46.30 -26.60
CA LYS A 87 -19.67 46.57 -27.51
C LYS A 87 -20.21 47.01 -28.86
N THR A 88 -19.66 48.12 -29.37
CA THR A 88 -19.89 48.54 -30.75
C THR A 88 -19.13 47.61 -31.69
N VAL A 89 -19.86 46.94 -32.58
CA VAL A 89 -19.30 46.06 -33.60
C VAL A 89 -19.61 46.68 -34.95
N CYS A 90 -18.56 46.94 -35.72
CA CYS A 90 -18.68 47.48 -37.08
C CYS A 90 -18.46 46.37 -38.09
N GLU A 91 -19.44 46.13 -38.96
CA GLU A 91 -19.36 45.18 -40.06
C GLU A 91 -19.35 45.94 -41.40
N VAL A 92 -18.55 45.47 -42.36
CA VAL A 92 -18.47 46.08 -43.70
C VAL A 92 -19.68 45.64 -44.51
N SER A 93 -20.51 46.59 -44.92
CA SER A 93 -21.62 46.34 -45.84
C SER A 93 -21.11 46.01 -47.24
N ASN A 94 -21.92 45.31 -48.04
CA ASN A 94 -21.60 44.94 -49.43
C ASN A 94 -21.28 46.13 -50.37
N GLY A 95 -21.49 47.37 -49.93
CA GLY A 95 -21.14 48.60 -50.65
C GLY A 95 -19.88 49.33 -50.14
N GLY A 96 -19.13 48.76 -49.20
CA GLY A 96 -17.89 49.36 -48.67
C GLY A 96 -18.07 50.36 -47.51
N ALA A 97 -19.30 50.62 -47.06
CA ALA A 97 -19.57 51.40 -45.85
C ALA A 97 -19.54 50.53 -44.60
N PHE A 98 -19.03 51.06 -43.48
CA PHE A 98 -19.08 50.39 -42.18
C PHE A 98 -20.42 50.67 -41.49
N LEU A 99 -21.17 49.61 -41.18
CA LEU A 99 -22.35 49.68 -40.32
C LEU A 99 -21.93 49.26 -38.91
N CYS A 100 -22.02 50.19 -37.97
CA CYS A 100 -21.69 49.94 -36.57
C CYS A 100 -22.97 49.82 -35.76
N GLU A 101 -23.14 48.69 -35.08
CA GLU A 101 -24.27 48.45 -34.18
C GLU A 101 -23.74 48.13 -32.77
N GLU A 102 -24.50 48.55 -31.76
CA GLU A 102 -24.23 48.18 -30.37
C GLU A 102 -24.79 46.77 -30.12
N LYS A 103 -23.90 45.79 -29.95
CA LYS A 103 -24.30 44.44 -29.55
C LYS A 103 -24.23 44.33 -28.02
N ILE A 104 -25.33 43.86 -27.42
CA ILE A 104 -25.42 43.54 -25.99
C ILE A 104 -25.02 42.08 -25.82
N PHE A 105 -24.00 41.83 -25.01
CA PHE A 105 -23.61 40.49 -24.61
C PHE A 105 -24.28 40.17 -23.28
N SER A 106 -25.07 39.09 -23.24
CA SER A 106 -25.73 38.63 -22.02
C SER A 106 -24.71 38.34 -20.92
N GLY A 107 -25.04 38.69 -19.69
CA GLY A 107 -24.26 38.28 -18.53
C GLY A 107 -24.18 36.75 -18.45
N LEU A 108 -23.07 36.25 -17.91
CA LEU A 108 -22.80 34.82 -17.75
C LEU A 108 -22.44 34.54 -16.30
N PHE A 109 -22.75 33.34 -15.82
CA PHE A 109 -22.24 32.89 -14.53
C PHE A 109 -20.96 32.08 -14.75
N ASN A 110 -19.90 32.47 -14.06
CA ASN A 110 -18.73 31.62 -13.93
C ASN A 110 -18.83 30.82 -12.63
N ALA A 111 -18.60 29.51 -12.71
CA ALA A 111 -18.63 28.64 -11.55
C ALA A 111 -17.21 28.12 -11.29
N LYS A 112 -16.71 28.36 -10.07
CA LYS A 112 -15.40 27.87 -9.63
C LYS A 112 -15.56 27.03 -8.38
N THR A 113 -15.01 25.82 -8.41
CA THR A 113 -14.93 24.95 -7.23
C THR A 113 -13.74 25.37 -6.38
N GLU A 114 -13.99 25.71 -5.12
CA GLU A 114 -12.96 26.08 -4.16
C GLU A 114 -12.97 25.12 -2.97
N CYS A 115 -11.78 24.81 -2.45
CA CYS A 115 -11.64 24.04 -1.23
C CYS A 115 -11.96 24.92 -0.02
N ILE A 116 -12.97 24.53 0.77
CA ILE A 116 -13.37 25.28 1.96
C ILE A 116 -12.91 24.63 3.27
N ALA A 117 -12.69 23.31 3.27
CA ALA A 117 -12.15 22.59 4.43
C ALA A 117 -11.05 21.60 4.01
N LYS A 118 -9.94 21.64 4.75
CA LYS A 118 -8.85 20.66 4.64
C LYS A 118 -8.98 19.61 5.74
N GLY A 119 -8.70 18.38 5.39
CA GLY A 119 -8.68 17.27 6.32
C GLY A 119 -7.76 16.16 5.82
N GLN A 120 -8.02 14.93 6.28
CA GLN A 120 -7.26 13.76 5.86
C GLN A 120 -8.14 12.85 5.03
N ILE A 121 -7.67 12.52 3.83
CA ILE A 121 -8.29 11.50 2.98
C ILE A 121 -7.47 10.22 3.05
N ARG A 122 -8.15 9.09 2.88
CA ARG A 122 -7.51 7.78 2.81
C ARG A 122 -7.22 7.47 1.34
N GLU A 123 -5.95 7.29 1.00
CA GLU A 123 -5.50 6.80 -0.29
C GLU A 123 -4.86 5.41 -0.14
N THR A 124 -4.71 4.69 -1.25
CA THR A 124 -4.08 3.37 -1.29
C THR A 124 -2.82 3.43 -2.14
N SER A 125 -1.71 2.95 -1.59
CA SER A 125 -0.41 2.85 -2.25
C SER A 125 -0.06 1.38 -2.52
N LYS A 126 0.68 1.14 -3.61
CA LYS A 126 1.15 -0.19 -4.00
C LYS A 126 2.63 -0.37 -3.61
N GLY A 127 2.94 -1.46 -2.94
CA GLY A 127 4.29 -1.84 -2.54
C GLY A 127 4.75 -3.15 -3.18
N GLU A 128 6.08 -3.27 -3.35
CA GLU A 128 6.74 -4.50 -3.79
C GLU A 128 7.91 -4.83 -2.86
N LEU A 129 8.03 -6.10 -2.48
CA LEU A 129 9.14 -6.63 -1.70
C LEU A 129 9.66 -7.91 -2.35
N THR A 130 10.97 -8.03 -2.58
CA THR A 130 11.54 -9.27 -3.14
C THR A 130 12.20 -10.13 -2.07
N LEU A 131 11.76 -11.38 -1.92
CA LEU A 131 12.48 -12.42 -1.21
C LEU A 131 13.54 -13.01 -2.15
N ASN A 132 14.80 -12.92 -1.77
CA ASN A 132 15.94 -13.31 -2.60
C ASN A 132 16.70 -14.48 -1.98
N PHE A 133 16.47 -15.66 -2.55
CA PHE A 133 17.07 -16.95 -2.19
C PHE A 133 18.24 -17.34 -3.11
N SER A 134 18.74 -16.41 -3.94
CA SER A 134 19.80 -16.72 -4.92
C SER A 134 21.09 -17.25 -4.29
N LYS A 135 21.36 -16.91 -3.03
CA LYS A 135 22.51 -17.37 -2.24
C LYS A 135 22.10 -18.24 -1.05
N ALA A 136 20.87 -18.73 -1.06
CA ALA A 136 20.35 -19.61 -0.03
C ALA A 136 20.83 -21.05 -0.23
N VAL A 137 20.67 -21.89 0.79
CA VAL A 137 20.94 -23.33 0.63
C VAL A 137 19.98 -23.92 -0.40
N LYS A 138 20.46 -24.90 -1.17
CA LYS A 138 19.61 -25.69 -2.05
C LYS A 138 18.91 -26.75 -1.22
N LEU A 139 17.58 -26.75 -1.24
CA LEU A 139 16.80 -27.75 -0.52
C LEU A 139 16.76 -29.07 -1.29
N ALA A 140 16.78 -30.18 -0.57
CA ALA A 140 16.54 -31.50 -1.12
C ALA A 140 15.06 -31.63 -1.57
N PRO A 141 14.72 -32.55 -2.49
CA PRO A 141 13.33 -32.91 -2.74
C PRO A 141 12.62 -33.23 -1.42
N SER A 142 11.37 -32.79 -1.26
CA SER A 142 10.56 -32.84 -0.02
C SER A 142 11.04 -32.05 1.20
N ALA A 143 12.24 -31.47 1.20
CA ALA A 143 12.67 -30.60 2.30
C ALA A 143 11.93 -29.25 2.21
N THR A 144 11.45 -28.78 3.35
CA THR A 144 10.74 -27.51 3.48
C THR A 144 11.38 -26.65 4.56
N GLU A 145 11.28 -25.35 4.39
CA GLU A 145 11.63 -24.37 5.42
C GLU A 145 10.60 -23.24 5.44
N THR A 146 10.43 -22.63 6.60
CA THR A 146 9.47 -21.57 6.82
C THR A 146 10.21 -20.26 7.07
N VAL A 147 9.86 -19.22 6.32
CA VAL A 147 10.42 -17.87 6.44
C VAL A 147 9.32 -16.87 6.79
N GLY A 148 9.64 -15.96 7.70
CA GLY A 148 8.74 -14.92 8.17
C GLY A 148 9.10 -13.58 7.55
N VAL A 149 8.07 -12.81 7.18
CA VAL A 149 8.20 -11.43 6.75
C VAL A 149 7.26 -10.58 7.60
N ASN A 150 7.84 -9.60 8.29
CA ASN A 150 7.07 -8.58 8.98
C ASN A 150 7.07 -7.31 8.14
N LEU A 151 5.88 -6.83 7.78
CA LEU A 151 5.66 -5.54 7.13
C LEU A 151 5.13 -4.56 8.17
N THR A 152 5.86 -3.45 8.36
CA THR A 152 5.51 -2.40 9.32
C THR A 152 5.51 -1.04 8.63
N GLN A 153 4.37 -0.35 8.69
CA GLN A 153 4.23 1.05 8.34
C GLN A 153 4.45 1.88 9.61
N LYS A 154 5.33 2.89 9.58
CA LYS A 154 5.69 3.65 10.79
C LYS A 154 4.53 4.51 11.29
N SER A 155 3.75 5.07 10.37
CA SER A 155 2.57 5.87 10.67
C SER A 155 1.59 5.83 9.51
N MET A 156 0.32 6.12 9.77
CA MET A 156 -0.69 6.22 8.71
C MET A 156 -0.35 7.28 7.65
N LYS A 157 0.56 8.22 7.90
CA LYS A 157 0.96 9.23 6.90
C LYS A 157 1.99 8.72 5.88
N GLU A 158 2.57 7.54 6.10
CA GLU A 158 3.56 6.98 5.19
C GLU A 158 2.88 6.10 4.14
N ASP A 159 3.25 6.29 2.88
CA ASP A 159 2.75 5.56 1.72
C ASP A 159 3.50 4.24 1.45
N ASN A 160 4.41 3.86 2.36
CA ASN A 160 5.26 2.68 2.25
C ASN A 160 5.29 1.90 3.57
N ALA A 161 5.62 0.61 3.47
CA ALA A 161 5.90 -0.24 4.60
C ALA A 161 7.36 -0.68 4.56
N SER A 162 7.97 -0.80 5.73
CA SER A 162 9.30 -1.39 5.89
C SER A 162 9.19 -2.89 6.11
N ALA A 163 10.10 -3.65 5.50
CA ALA A 163 10.13 -5.09 5.64
C ALA A 163 11.27 -5.61 6.52
N LEU A 164 10.96 -6.57 7.40
CA LEU A 164 11.93 -7.38 8.14
C LEU A 164 11.72 -8.86 7.85
N GLY A 165 12.75 -9.53 7.33
CA GLY A 165 12.74 -10.97 7.11
C GLY A 165 13.42 -11.75 8.23
N ARG A 166 12.93 -12.97 8.47
CA ARG A 166 13.58 -13.96 9.35
C ARG A 166 13.34 -15.38 8.85
N VAL A 167 14.17 -16.31 9.30
CA VAL A 167 13.91 -17.74 9.15
C VAL A 167 13.19 -18.20 10.42
N ILE A 168 12.02 -18.81 10.27
CA ILE A 168 11.22 -19.34 11.39
C ILE A 168 11.64 -20.78 11.66
N GLU A 169 11.64 -21.62 10.62
CA GLU A 169 12.02 -23.03 10.71
C GLU A 169 12.93 -23.39 9.54
N SER A 170 14.16 -23.85 9.81
CA SER A 170 15.06 -24.39 8.79
C SER A 170 16.11 -25.29 9.41
N HIS A 171 16.59 -26.27 8.63
CA HIS A 171 17.73 -27.12 8.98
C HIS A 171 19.08 -26.46 8.65
N SER A 172 19.07 -25.27 8.03
CA SER A 172 20.26 -24.54 7.61
C SER A 172 20.38 -23.19 8.32
N LEU A 173 21.62 -22.75 8.52
CA LEU A 173 21.90 -21.43 9.09
C LEU A 173 21.95 -20.36 8.00
N TYR A 174 21.33 -19.22 8.27
CA TYR A 174 21.21 -18.12 7.33
C TYR A 174 21.68 -16.80 7.93
N LYS A 175 22.34 -16.00 7.09
CA LYS A 175 22.45 -14.56 7.26
C LYS A 175 21.34 -13.90 6.46
N VAL A 176 20.36 -13.31 7.16
CA VAL A 176 19.27 -12.54 6.55
C VAL A 176 19.65 -11.06 6.52
N LYS A 177 19.54 -10.42 5.36
CA LYS A 177 19.83 -8.99 5.20
C LYS A 177 18.73 -8.29 4.43
N ASN A 178 18.26 -7.17 4.96
CA ASN A 178 17.34 -6.30 4.23
C ASN A 178 18.16 -5.29 3.42
N SER A 179 17.83 -5.14 2.15
CA SER A 179 18.47 -4.21 1.22
C SER A 179 17.42 -3.27 0.66
N ARG A 180 17.70 -1.98 0.74
CA ARG A 180 16.88 -0.92 0.11
C ARG A 180 17.52 -0.34 -1.16
N ILE A 181 18.66 -0.88 -1.59
CA ILE A 181 19.36 -0.40 -2.79
C ILE A 181 18.62 -0.91 -4.04
N GLY A 182 18.03 0.00 -4.81
CA GLY A 182 17.28 -0.30 -6.03
C GLY A 182 15.82 -0.65 -5.76
N LYS A 183 15.56 -1.90 -5.33
CA LYS A 183 14.24 -2.37 -4.87
C LYS A 183 14.36 -2.87 -3.43
N GLU A 184 13.28 -2.84 -2.66
CA GLU A 184 13.27 -3.46 -1.33
C GLU A 184 13.40 -4.97 -1.46
N GLN A 185 14.41 -5.55 -0.80
CA GLN A 185 14.68 -6.98 -0.84
C GLN A 185 15.10 -7.53 0.52
N ILE A 186 14.68 -8.76 0.80
CA ILE A 186 15.19 -9.58 1.89
C ILE A 186 16.07 -10.65 1.27
N ILE A 187 17.37 -10.64 1.60
CA ILE A 187 18.36 -11.57 1.06
C ILE A 187 18.64 -12.66 2.08
N PHE A 188 18.41 -13.91 1.67
CA PHE A 188 18.72 -15.11 2.43
C PHE A 188 20.04 -15.68 1.90
N LYS A 189 21.11 -15.57 2.70
CA LYS A 189 22.43 -16.13 2.37
C LYS A 189 22.76 -17.26 3.34
N ALA A 190 23.04 -18.45 2.82
CA ALA A 190 23.54 -19.55 3.64
C ALA A 190 24.91 -19.18 4.28
N LEU A 191 25.10 -19.61 5.52
CA LEU A 191 26.36 -19.45 6.26
C LEU A 191 27.34 -20.59 5.97
#